data_AF-A0A9E2KEC5-F1
#
_entry.id   AF-A0A9E2KEC5-F1
#
_cell.length_a   1.000
_cell.length_b   1.000
_cell.length_c   1.000
_cell.angle_alpha   90.00
_cell.angle_beta   90.00
_cell.angle_gamma   90.00
#
_symmetry.space_group_name_H-M   'P 1'
#
loop_
_entity.id
_entity.type
_entity.pdbx_description
1 polymer ?
#
loop_
_entity_poly.entity_id
_entity_poly.type
_entity_poly.pdbx_seq_one_letter_code
_entity_poly.pdbx_strand_id
1 'polypeptide(L)'
;MNIVKRIQAFFILLKADRELKQAIRQADRMHLRTGHRYYVLPNTRHKLYVYCWADIKRMRRAGMFSNRATQKDFLFESFYHTPGQFGEGALTPQRRKQKRNAWLNYVAQVRCLI
;
A
#
# COMPACT_ATOMS: atom_id res chain seq x y z
N MET A 1 -22.23 0.34 19.08
CA MET A 1 -20.99 -0.48 19.14
C MET A 1 -20.47 -0.50 20.58
N ASN A 2 -20.32 -1.68 21.19
CA ASN A 2 -19.85 -1.83 22.58
C ASN A 2 -18.42 -1.25 22.76
N ILE A 3 -18.12 -0.65 23.92
CA ILE A 3 -16.85 0.00 24.24
C ILE A 3 -15.64 -0.92 24.03
N VAL A 4 -15.77 -2.22 24.32
CA VAL A 4 -14.72 -3.23 24.10
C VAL A 4 -14.39 -3.35 22.61
N LYS A 5 -15.41 -3.35 21.73
CA LYS A 5 -15.20 -3.38 20.26
C LYS A 5 -14.50 -2.13 19.75
N ARG A 6 -14.78 -0.96 20.34
CA ARG A 6 -14.10 0.30 19.99
C ARG A 6 -12.61 0.26 20.36
N ILE A 7 -12.29 -0.27 21.55
CA ILE A 7 -10.91 -0.43 22.02
C ILE A 7 -10.16 -1.42 21.13
N GLN A 8 -10.76 -2.57 20.81
CA GLN A 8 -10.16 -3.56 19.92
C GLN A 8 -9.90 -2.98 18.52
N ALA A 9 -10.87 -2.26 17.95
CA ALA A 9 -10.73 -1.59 16.66
C ALA A 9 -9.56 -0.59 16.67
N PHE A 10 -9.42 0.19 17.75
CA PHE A 10 -8.32 1.13 17.92
C PHE A 10 -6.95 0.43 17.83
N PHE A 11 -6.73 -0.67 18.56
CA PHE A 11 -5.46 -1.38 18.53
C PHE A 11 -5.17 -2.03 17.16
N ILE A 12 -6.19 -2.54 16.48
CA ILE A 12 -6.06 -3.09 15.12
C ILE A 12 -5.61 -2.00 14.14
N LEU A 13 -6.27 -0.85 14.15
CA LEU A 13 -5.92 0.27 13.26
C LEU A 13 -4.57 0.90 13.61
N LEU A 14 -4.21 0.96 14.90
CA LEU A 14 -2.89 1.40 15.33
C LEU A 14 -1.78 0.48 14.81
N LYS A 15 -1.98 -0.84 14.86
CA LYS A 15 -1.06 -1.82 14.28
C LYS A 15 -0.95 -1.65 12.76
N ALA A 16 -2.08 -1.52 12.07
CA ALA A 16 -2.11 -1.31 10.63
C ALA A 16 -1.36 -0.05 10.19
N ASP A 17 -1.49 1.05 10.94
CA ASP A 17 -0.73 2.28 10.68
C ASP A 17 0.79 2.07 10.81
N ARG A 18 1.22 1.30 11.82
CA ARG A 18 2.64 0.95 12.00
C ARG A 18 3.16 0.07 10.86
N GLU A 19 2.39 -0.92 10.43
CA GLU A 19 2.74 -1.79 9.29
C GLU A 19 2.90 -0.97 8.01
N LEU A 20 1.99 -0.03 7.74
CA LEU A 20 2.11 0.88 6.59
C LEU A 20 3.38 1.73 6.66
N LYS A 21 3.67 2.32 7.82
CA LYS A 21 4.91 3.10 8.01
C LYS A 21 6.16 2.27 7.76
N GLN A 22 6.18 1.00 8.18
CA GLN A 22 7.29 0.09 7.91
C GLN A 22 7.42 -0.23 6.41
N ALA A 23 6.32 -0.51 5.73
CA ALA A 23 6.31 -0.77 4.29
C ALA A 23 6.75 0.45 3.47
N ILE A 24 6.33 1.67 3.86
CA ILE A 24 6.79 2.93 3.26
C ILE A 24 8.30 3.07 3.39
N ARG A 25 8.85 2.90 4.61
CA ARG A 25 10.31 2.96 4.83
C ARG A 25 11.06 1.90 4.03
N GLN A 26 10.48 0.72 3.84
CA GLN A 26 11.07 -0.31 3.00
C GLN A 26 11.07 0.11 1.53
N ALA A 27 9.95 0.61 1.01
CA ALA A 27 9.85 1.11 -0.36
C ALA A 27 10.83 2.26 -0.62
N ASP A 28 10.91 3.23 0.28
CA ASP A 28 11.85 4.35 0.17
C ASP A 28 13.31 3.86 0.18
N ARG A 29 13.68 2.92 1.05
CA ARG A 29 15.03 2.33 1.05
C ARG A 29 15.35 1.60 -0.26
N MET A 30 14.40 0.86 -0.81
CA MET A 30 14.59 0.15 -2.08
C MET A 30 14.71 1.12 -3.26
N HIS A 31 13.92 2.19 -3.27
CA HIS A 31 14.01 3.26 -4.25
C HIS A 31 15.37 3.96 -4.18
N LEU A 32 15.82 4.36 -2.99
CA LEU A 32 17.13 4.98 -2.80
C LEU A 32 18.29 4.10 -3.33
N ARG A 33 18.17 2.77 -3.22
CA ARG A 33 19.20 1.82 -3.69
C ARG A 33 19.18 1.57 -5.19
N THR A 34 18.03 1.70 -5.85
CA THR A 34 17.85 1.19 -7.24
C THR A 34 17.36 2.25 -8.22
N GLY A 35 16.85 3.39 -7.75
CA GLY A 35 16.16 4.40 -8.56
C GLY A 35 14.80 3.97 -9.10
N HIS A 36 14.40 2.70 -8.93
CA HIS A 36 13.14 2.18 -9.45
C HIS A 36 11.95 2.69 -8.64
N ARG A 37 10.79 2.77 -9.28
CA ARG A 37 9.52 3.02 -8.58
C ARG A 37 9.01 1.75 -7.90
N TYR A 38 8.67 1.87 -6.62
CA TYR A 38 8.06 0.82 -5.81
C TYR A 38 6.64 1.18 -5.38
N TYR A 39 5.80 0.17 -5.24
CA TYR A 39 4.40 0.26 -4.87
C TYR A 39 4.15 -0.60 -3.62
N VAL A 40 3.39 -0.07 -2.67
CA VAL A 40 2.96 -0.79 -1.47
C VAL A 40 1.54 -1.29 -1.70
N LEU A 41 1.38 -2.61 -1.77
CA LEU A 41 0.13 -3.30 -2.08
C LEU A 41 -0.13 -4.41 -1.05
N PRO A 42 -1.39 -4.73 -0.74
CA PRO A 42 -1.72 -5.90 0.04
C PRO A 42 -1.55 -7.17 -0.82
N ASN A 43 -1.13 -8.27 -0.21
CA ASN A 43 -1.22 -9.59 -0.82
C ASN A 43 -2.59 -10.24 -0.55
N THR A 44 -2.78 -11.48 -1.02
CA THR A 44 -4.01 -12.27 -0.81
C THR A 44 -4.32 -12.56 0.66
N ARG A 45 -3.35 -12.38 1.57
CA ARG A 45 -3.51 -12.52 3.03
C ARG A 45 -3.64 -11.16 3.73
N HIS A 46 -3.94 -10.09 2.98
CA HIS A 46 -4.10 -8.72 3.48
C HIS A 46 -2.85 -8.15 4.17
N LYS A 47 -1.66 -8.65 3.84
CA LYS A 47 -0.38 -8.11 4.34
C LYS A 47 0.25 -7.20 3.32
N LEU A 48 0.82 -6.08 3.75
CA LEU A 48 1.51 -5.14 2.87
C LEU A 48 2.84 -5.71 2.38
N TYR A 49 3.08 -5.58 1.07
CA TYR A 49 4.32 -5.91 0.40
C TYR A 49 4.75 -4.76 -0.51
N VAL A 50 6.05 -4.68 -0.75
CA VAL A 50 6.68 -3.70 -1.64
C VAL A 50 7.02 -4.40 -2.94
N TYR A 51 6.51 -3.88 -4.05
CA TYR A 51 6.72 -4.44 -5.39
C TYR A 51 7.28 -3.38 -6.34
N CYS A 52 8.17 -3.78 -7.23
CA CYS A 52 8.51 -2.95 -8.40
C CYS A 52 7.62 -3.31 -9.61
N TRP A 53 7.72 -2.54 -10.70
CA TRP A 53 6.97 -2.84 -11.91
C TRP A 53 7.34 -4.20 -12.53
N ALA A 54 8.59 -4.64 -12.42
CA ALA A 54 9.00 -5.95 -12.91
C ALA A 54 8.31 -7.09 -12.13
N ASP A 55 8.18 -6.97 -10.81
CA ASP A 55 7.44 -7.92 -9.98
C ASP A 55 5.97 -7.98 -10.38
N ILE A 56 5.34 -6.82 -10.56
CA ILE A 56 3.93 -6.72 -10.96
C ILE A 56 3.72 -7.36 -12.34
N LYS A 57 4.61 -7.13 -13.31
CA LYS A 57 4.55 -7.80 -14.62
C LYS A 57 4.61 -9.32 -14.49
N ARG A 58 5.47 -9.85 -13.60
CA ARG A 58 5.55 -11.29 -13.31
C ARG A 58 4.25 -11.80 -12.68
N MET A 59 3.71 -11.09 -11.69
CA MET A 59 2.45 -11.44 -11.03
C MET A 59 1.25 -11.40 -11.99
N ARG A 60 1.23 -10.43 -12.92
CA ARG A 60 0.22 -10.33 -13.97
C ARG A 60 0.24 -11.54 -14.90
N ARG A 61 1.43 -11.96 -15.35
CA ARG A 61 1.59 -13.21 -16.13
C ARG A 61 1.14 -14.46 -15.36
N ALA A 62 1.31 -14.46 -14.04
CA ALA A 62 0.84 -15.54 -13.17
C ALA A 62 -0.66 -15.47 -12.84
N GLY A 63 -1.42 -14.54 -13.42
CA GLY A 63 -2.87 -14.41 -13.21
C GLY A 63 -3.28 -13.76 -11.89
N MET A 64 -2.34 -13.21 -11.11
CA MET A 64 -2.66 -12.54 -9.83
C MET A 64 -3.30 -11.16 -10.02
N PHE A 65 -3.09 -10.55 -11.19
CA PHE A 65 -3.71 -9.30 -11.60
C PHE A 65 -4.29 -9.45 -13.00
N SER A 66 -5.30 -8.65 -13.33
CA SER A 66 -5.83 -8.58 -14.69
C SER A 66 -4.72 -8.29 -15.70
N ASN A 67 -4.74 -8.98 -16.85
CA ASN A 67 -3.82 -8.71 -17.95
C ASN A 67 -3.94 -7.28 -18.49
N ARG A 68 -5.06 -6.60 -18.23
CA ARG A 68 -5.29 -5.19 -18.59
C ARG A 68 -4.77 -4.19 -17.56
N ALA A 69 -4.32 -4.64 -16.38
CA ALA A 69 -3.80 -3.76 -15.34
C ALA A 69 -2.55 -3.02 -15.83
N THR A 70 -2.61 -1.70 -15.74
CA THR A 70 -1.58 -0.76 -16.18
C THR A 70 -0.78 -0.23 -14.99
N GLN A 71 0.42 0.31 -15.26
CA GLN A 71 1.22 0.95 -14.21
C GLN A 71 0.49 2.13 -13.55
N LYS A 72 -0.37 2.83 -14.31
CA LYS A 72 -1.20 3.93 -13.82
C LYS A 72 -2.20 3.43 -12.77
N ASP A 73 -2.81 2.27 -12.97
CA ASP A 73 -3.73 1.69 -12.00
C ASP A 73 -3.03 1.43 -10.66
N PHE A 74 -1.79 0.91 -10.68
CA PHE A 74 -1.02 0.72 -9.45
C PHE A 74 -0.59 2.02 -8.77
N LEU A 75 -0.41 3.12 -9.52
CA LEU A 75 -0.21 4.44 -8.91
C LEU A 75 -1.46 4.90 -8.14
N PHE A 76 -2.66 4.57 -8.61
CA PHE A 76 -3.91 4.93 -7.93
C PHE A 76 -4.23 3.99 -6.78
N GLU A 77 -4.25 2.68 -7.03
CA GLU A 77 -4.73 1.63 -6.11
C GLU A 77 -3.75 1.27 -4.98
N SER A 78 -2.45 1.58 -5.14
CA SER A 78 -1.48 1.32 -4.07
C SER A 78 -1.74 2.16 -2.82
N PHE A 79 -1.38 1.64 -1.65
CA PHE A 79 -1.43 2.41 -0.40
C PHE A 79 -0.22 3.34 -0.23
N TYR A 80 0.79 3.21 -1.09
CA TYR A 80 1.90 4.14 -1.24
C TYR A 80 2.66 3.82 -2.52
N HIS A 81 3.30 4.83 -3.12
CA HIS A 81 4.30 4.65 -4.17
C HIS A 81 5.44 5.65 -3.99
N THR A 82 6.65 5.21 -4.32
CA THR A 82 7.83 6.08 -4.36
C THR A 82 7.75 6.98 -5.61
N PRO A 83 8.48 8.11 -5.66
CA PRO A 83 8.64 8.81 -6.94
C PRO A 83 9.29 7.91 -7.98
N GLY A 84 9.31 8.39 -9.22
CA GLY A 84 10.11 7.76 -10.25
C GLY A 84 11.57 8.17 -10.13
N GLN A 85 12.40 7.69 -11.07
CA GLN A 85 13.84 7.83 -10.99
C GLN A 85 14.30 9.29 -10.90
N PHE A 86 13.57 10.21 -11.53
CA PHE A 86 13.90 11.64 -11.58
C PHE A 86 13.02 12.47 -10.63
N GLY A 87 12.36 11.83 -9.67
CA GLY A 87 11.49 12.51 -8.71
C GLY A 87 10.06 12.73 -9.20
N GLU A 88 9.73 12.35 -10.43
CA GLU A 88 8.41 12.57 -11.00
C GLU A 88 7.34 11.72 -10.30
N GLY A 89 6.12 12.25 -10.22
CA GLY A 89 4.99 11.56 -9.59
C GLY A 89 5.12 11.37 -8.07
N ALA A 90 6.00 12.14 -7.41
CA ALA A 90 6.12 12.16 -5.95
C ALA A 90 4.77 12.49 -5.29
N LEU A 91 4.42 11.74 -4.25
CA LEU A 91 3.18 11.97 -3.51
C LEU A 91 3.28 13.24 -2.65
N THR A 92 2.33 14.17 -2.84
CA THR A 92 2.14 15.30 -1.93
C THR A 92 1.71 14.81 -0.53
N PRO A 93 1.92 15.60 0.55
CA PRO A 93 1.47 15.24 1.89
C PRO A 93 -0.02 14.89 1.97
N GLN A 94 -0.86 15.64 1.24
CA GLN A 94 -2.31 15.38 1.17
C GLN A 94 -2.61 14.02 0.51
N ARG A 95 -1.94 13.69 -0.60
CA ARG A 95 -2.11 12.39 -1.28
C ARG A 95 -1.60 11.24 -0.41
N ARG A 96 -0.49 11.42 0.31
CA ARG A 96 -0.02 10.45 1.32
C ARG A 96 -1.06 10.19 2.40
N LYS A 97 -1.69 11.26 2.93
CA LYS A 97 -2.78 11.15 3.92
C LYS A 97 -3.99 10.40 3.35
N GLN A 98 -4.39 10.68 2.11
CA GLN A 98 -5.50 9.98 1.45
C GLN A 98 -5.22 8.48 1.31
N LYS A 99 -4.04 8.09 0.82
CA LYS A 99 -3.67 6.68 0.68
C LYS A 99 -3.55 5.97 2.03
N ARG A 100 -3.03 6.65 3.06
CA ARG A 100 -3.05 6.14 4.44
C ARG A 100 -4.47 5.86 4.92
N ASN A 101 -5.39 6.79 4.70
CA ASN A 101 -6.79 6.59 5.09
C ASN A 101 -7.43 5.43 4.30
N ALA A 102 -7.11 5.28 3.01
CA ALA A 102 -7.55 4.14 2.21
C ALA A 102 -7.07 2.80 2.79
N TRP A 103 -5.81 2.72 3.26
CA TRP A 103 -5.30 1.52 3.94
C TRP A 103 -6.06 1.22 5.24
N LEU A 104 -6.26 2.23 6.09
CA LEU A 104 -6.97 2.04 7.35
C LEU A 104 -8.42 1.62 7.13
N ASN A 105 -9.09 2.19 6.13
CA ASN A 105 -10.44 1.80 5.72
C ASN A 105 -10.48 0.36 5.18
N TYR A 106 -9.51 -0.01 4.32
CA TYR A 106 -9.38 -1.37 3.84
C TYR A 106 -9.23 -2.39 4.98
N VAL A 107 -8.36 -2.09 5.96
CA VAL A 107 -8.20 -2.95 7.13
C VAL A 107 -9.48 -3.01 7.97
N ALA A 108 -10.18 -1.89 8.13
CA ALA A 108 -11.45 -1.86 8.84
C ALA A 108 -12.49 -2.77 8.18
N GLN A 109 -12.60 -2.75 6.85
CA GLN A 109 -13.50 -3.62 6.08
C GLN A 109 -13.13 -5.10 6.21
N VAL A 110 -11.86 -5.44 5.97
CA VAL A 110 -11.36 -6.83 6.03
C VAL A 110 -11.49 -7.42 7.44
N ARG A 111 -11.46 -6.58 8.48
CA ARG A 111 -11.61 -6.99 9.89
C ARG A 111 -13.04 -6.82 10.43
N CYS A 112 -14.00 -6.47 9.57
CA CYS A 112 -15.41 -6.26 9.92
C CYS A 112 -15.60 -5.27 11.09
N LEU A 113 -14.82 -4.18 11.09
CA LEU A 113 -14.89 -3.11 12.10
C LEU A 113 -15.87 -1.99 11.73
N ILE A 114 -16.29 -1.95 10.46
CA ILE A 114 -17.26 -1.02 9.87
C ILE A 114 -18.23 -1.78 8.97
#